data_AF-A0A1Q9NIM7-F1
#
_entry.id   AF-A0A1Q9NIM7-F1
#
_cell.length_a   1.000
_cell.length_b   1.000
_cell.length_c   1.000
_cell.angle_alpha   90.00
_cell.angle_beta   90.00
_cell.angle_gamma   90.00
#
_symmetry.space_group_name_H-M   'P 1'
#
loop_
_entity.id
_entity.type
_entity.pdbx_description
1 polymer ?
#
loop_
_entity_poly.entity_id
_entity_poly.type
_entity_poly.pdbx_seq_one_letter_code
_entity_poly.pdbx_strand_id
1 'polypeptide(L)'
;MDSEVCIGCMNCVTACIYGGIEIDPKTLKAVKCDLCGGDPACIKACEYGAISLVKAKEKGLRERRKGIDIAYQTMGMKTGEVQE
;
A
#
# COMPACT_ATOMS: atom_id res chain seq x y z
N MET A 1 2.64 -11.19 1.91
CA MET A 1 1.64 -12.12 1.34
C MET A 1 2.13 -13.50 1.64
N ASP A 2 1.24 -14.45 1.93
CA ASP A 2 1.67 -15.83 2.12
C ASP A 2 1.69 -16.52 0.74
N SER A 3 2.90 -16.85 0.29
CA SER A 3 3.15 -17.41 -1.04
C SER A 3 2.67 -18.86 -1.18
N GLU A 4 2.61 -19.60 -0.07
CA GLU A 4 2.21 -21.02 -0.07
C GLU A 4 0.71 -21.18 -0.32
N VAL A 5 -0.11 -20.26 0.19
CA VAL A 5 -1.56 -20.25 0.01
C VAL A 5 -2.02 -19.46 -1.22
N CYS A 6 -1.15 -18.61 -1.78
CA CYS A 6 -1.52 -17.77 -2.92
C CYS A 6 -1.69 -18.63 -4.18
N ILE A 7 -2.85 -18.57 -4.83
CA ILE A 7 -3.13 -19.33 -6.07
C ILE A 7 -2.96 -18.52 -7.35
N GLY A 8 -2.49 -17.27 -7.28
CA GLY A 8 -2.29 -16.42 -8.45
C GLY A 8 -3.57 -15.91 -9.12
N CYS A 9 -4.72 -15.88 -8.42
CA CYS A 9 -6.00 -15.48 -8.99
C CYS A 9 -6.14 -13.98 -9.29
N MET A 10 -5.18 -13.15 -8.89
CA MET A 10 -5.13 -11.70 -9.14
C MET A 10 -6.27 -10.86 -8.53
N ASN A 11 -7.25 -11.44 -7.82
CA ASN A 11 -8.34 -10.69 -7.19
C ASN A 11 -7.83 -9.57 -6.26
N CYS A 12 -6.73 -9.83 -5.54
CA CYS A 12 -6.10 -8.83 -4.68
C CYS A 12 -5.50 -7.64 -5.44
N VAL A 13 -5.00 -7.85 -6.66
CA VAL A 13 -4.47 -6.80 -7.54
C VAL A 13 -5.60 -5.85 -7.92
N THR A 14 -6.69 -6.39 -8.44
CA THR A 14 -7.86 -5.59 -8.85
C THR A 14 -8.55 -4.91 -7.67
N ALA A 15 -8.59 -5.55 -6.50
CA ALA A 15 -9.20 -4.98 -5.30
C ALA A 15 -8.36 -3.83 -4.70
N CYS A 16 -7.05 -3.78 -4.96
CA CYS A 16 -6.18 -2.78 -4.39
C CYS A 16 -6.27 -1.46 -5.16
N ILE A 17 -7.11 -0.57 -4.66
CA ILE A 17 -7.28 0.81 -5.17
C ILE A 17 -5.99 1.66 -5.15
N TYR A 18 -5.00 1.26 -4.36
CA TYR A 18 -3.70 1.92 -4.30
C TYR A 18 -2.78 1.47 -5.45
N GLY A 19 -3.11 0.39 -6.16
CA GLY A 19 -2.20 -0.25 -7.11
C GLY A 19 -0.95 -0.87 -6.47
N GLY A 20 -0.93 -1.06 -5.14
CA GLY A 20 0.26 -1.51 -4.40
C GLY A 20 0.49 -3.03 -4.35
N ILE A 21 -0.19 -3.80 -5.20
CA ILE A 21 -0.07 -5.26 -5.28
C ILE A 21 0.18 -5.63 -6.73
N GLU A 22 1.22 -6.42 -6.97
CA GLU A 22 1.62 -6.88 -8.30
C GLU A 22 1.75 -8.40 -8.32
N ILE A 23 1.88 -8.97 -9.52
CA ILE A 23 2.18 -10.39 -9.71
C ILE A 23 3.64 -10.51 -10.10
N ASP A 24 4.39 -11.32 -9.35
CA ASP A 24 5.74 -11.69 -9.76
C ASP A 24 5.65 -12.57 -11.03
N PRO A 25 6.26 -12.16 -12.15
CA PRO A 25 6.17 -12.91 -13.40
C PRO A 25 6.85 -14.28 -13.34
N LYS A 26 7.74 -14.52 -12.37
CA LYS A 26 8.44 -15.80 -12.22
C LYS A 26 7.62 -16.82 -11.44
N THR A 27 7.02 -16.40 -10.33
CA THR A 27 6.30 -17.30 -9.43
C THR A 27 4.79 -17.29 -9.67
N LEU A 28 4.27 -16.30 -10.41
CA LEU A 28 2.85 -16.00 -10.59
C LEU A 28 2.10 -15.79 -9.26
N LYS A 29 2.83 -15.48 -8.19
CA LYS A 29 2.28 -15.16 -6.88
C LYS A 29 2.16 -13.66 -6.73
N ALA A 30 1.16 -13.24 -5.95
CA ALA A 30 1.00 -11.84 -5.63
C ALA A 30 2.07 -11.39 -4.63
N VAL A 31 2.63 -10.22 -4.89
CA VAL A 31 3.62 -9.54 -4.07
C VAL A 31 3.08 -8.18 -3.65
N LYS A 32 3.40 -7.79 -2.42
CA LYS A 32 3.12 -6.46 -1.88
C LYS A 32 4.26 -6.05 -0.97
N CYS A 33 4.45 -4.75 -0.79
CA CYS A 33 5.37 -4.24 0.23
C CYS A 33 5.04 -4.85 1.61
N ASP A 34 6.05 -5.44 2.22
CA ASP A 34 6.04 -6.03 3.57
C ASP A 34 6.68 -5.12 4.62
N LEU A 35 6.97 -3.87 4.22
CA LEU A 35 7.72 -2.88 4.99
C LEU A 35 9.13 -3.35 5.38
N CYS A 36 9.70 -4.31 4.65
CA CYS A 36 10.99 -4.93 4.95
C CYS A 36 11.10 -5.37 6.42
N GLY A 37 10.04 -5.94 6.97
CA GLY A 37 10.00 -6.34 8.39
C GLY A 37 10.05 -5.18 9.40
N GLY A 38 9.76 -3.95 8.96
CA GLY A 38 9.80 -2.75 9.79
C GLY A 38 11.04 -1.89 9.62
N ASP A 39 11.98 -2.29 8.75
CA ASP A 39 13.21 -1.56 8.47
C ASP A 39 13.38 -1.29 6.95
N PRO A 40 12.63 -0.31 6.39
CA PRO A 40 12.48 -0.17 4.95
C PRO A 40 13.77 0.23 4.23
N ALA A 41 14.22 -0.63 3.31
CA ALA A 41 15.42 -0.38 2.51
C ALA A 41 15.26 0.85 1.59
N CYS A 42 14.06 1.08 1.05
CA CYS A 42 13.79 2.23 0.19
C CYS A 42 14.02 3.57 0.90
N ILE A 43 13.68 3.68 2.18
CA ILE A 43 13.88 4.91 2.98
C ILE A 43 15.38 5.16 3.18
N LYS A 44 16.15 4.11 3.51
CA LYS A 44 17.61 4.23 3.68
C LYS A 44 18.32 4.63 2.39
N ALA A 45 17.84 4.14 1.26
CA ALA A 45 18.39 4.46 -0.05
C ALA A 45 18.05 5.89 -0.52
N CYS A 46 17.05 6.55 0.06
CA CYS A 46 16.59 7.85 -0.39
C CYS A 46 17.41 8.99 0.25
N GLU A 47 18.48 9.42 -0.42
CA GLU A 47 19.37 10.49 0.04
C GLU A 47 18.66 11.86 0.20
N TYR A 48 17.59 12.09 -0.57
CA TYR A 48 16.82 13.34 -0.54
C TYR A 48 15.76 13.40 0.56
N GLY A 49 15.49 12.30 1.26
CA GLY A 49 14.47 12.25 2.31
C GLY A 49 13.03 12.41 1.81
N ALA A 50 12.75 12.04 0.55
CA ALA A 50 11.42 12.15 -0.04
C ALA A 50 10.37 11.21 0.60
N ILE A 51 10.83 10.15 1.26
CA ILE A 51 9.98 9.16 1.93
C ILE A 51 10.39 8.98 3.38
N SER A 52 9.41 8.79 4.26
CA SER A 52 9.62 8.61 5.69
C SER A 52 8.68 7.55 6.27
N LEU A 53 9.12 6.89 7.34
CA LEU A 53 8.30 5.92 8.07
C LEU A 53 7.62 6.63 9.23
N VAL A 54 6.29 6.62 9.23
CA VAL A 54 5.47 7.18 10.32
C VAL A 54 4.63 6.09 10.95
N LYS A 55 4.33 6.25 12.24
CA LYS A 55 3.40 5.34 12.92
C LYS A 55 2.00 5.47 12.31
N ALA A 56 1.31 4.35 12.17
CA ALA A 56 -0.10 4.29 11.77
C ALA A 56 -1.04 4.75 12.91
N LYS A 57 -0.77 5.95 13.44
CA LYS A 57 -1.67 6.72 14.30
C LYS A 57 -2.39 7.76 13.45
N GLU A 58 -3.22 8.58 14.09
CA GLU A 58 -4.01 9.66 13.49
C GLU A 58 -3.31 10.37 12.31
N LYS A 59 -2.09 10.90 12.50
CA LYS A 59 -1.30 11.54 11.42
C LYS A 59 -1.02 10.61 10.23
N GLY A 60 -0.49 9.41 10.47
CA GLY A 60 -0.14 8.47 9.39
C GLY A 60 -1.37 7.98 8.62
N LEU A 61 -2.49 7.77 9.31
CA LEU A 61 -3.77 7.42 8.68
C LEU A 61 -4.32 8.58 7.85
N ARG A 62 -4.23 9.82 8.36
CA ARG A 62 -4.65 11.02 7.65
C ARG A 62 -3.86 11.23 6.36
N GLU A 63 -2.54 11.18 6.40
CA GLU A 63 -1.72 11.35 5.21
C GLU A 63 -1.97 10.24 4.18
N ARG A 64 -2.16 8.99 4.64
CA ARG A 64 -2.55 7.89 3.75
C ARG A 64 -3.91 8.13 3.09
N ARG A 65 -4.90 8.67 3.80
CA ARG A 65 -6.22 9.01 3.24
C ARG A 65 -6.14 10.14 2.22
N LYS A 66 -5.38 11.20 2.49
CA LYS A 66 -5.14 12.29 1.52
C LYS A 66 -4.59 11.76 0.21
N GLY A 67 -3.63 10.84 0.27
CA GLY A 67 -3.00 10.26 -0.93
C GLY A 67 -3.94 9.46 -1.83
N ILE A 68 -5.11 9.04 -1.35
CA ILE A 68 -6.10 8.26 -2.12
C ILE A 68 -7.41 8.98 -2.36
N ASP A 69 -7.58 10.18 -1.82
CA ASP A 69 -8.87 10.88 -1.85
C ASP A 69 -9.41 11.02 -3.27
N ILE A 70 -8.54 11.42 -4.21
CA ILE A 70 -8.86 11.54 -5.64
C ILE A 70 -9.31 10.20 -6.24
N ALA A 71 -8.63 9.10 -5.90
CA ALA A 71 -8.96 7.78 -6.40
C ALA A 71 -10.34 7.32 -5.89
N TYR A 72 -10.62 7.53 -4.59
CA TYR A 72 -11.91 7.23 -3.99
C TYR A 72 -13.04 8.01 -4.64
N GLN A 73 -12.86 9.33 -4.80
CA GLN A 73 -13.86 10.21 -5.41
C GLN A 73 -14.18 9.79 -6.85
N THR A 74 -13.16 9.40 -7.63
CA THR A 74 -13.33 8.95 -9.01
C THR A 74 -14.11 7.63 -9.08
N MET A 75 -14.02 6.78 -8.05
CA MET A 75 -14.81 5.55 -7.91
C MET A 75 -16.20 5.78 -7.27
N GLY A 76 -16.60 7.03 -7.04
CA GLY A 76 -17.87 7.35 -6.37
C GLY A 76 -17.91 7.00 -4.87
N MET A 77 -16.76 6.73 -4.27
CA MET A 77 -16.60 6.40 -2.86
C MET A 77 -16.23 7.67 -2.07
N LYS A 78 -16.79 7.83 -0.87
CA LYS A 78 -16.36 8.90 0.06
C LYS A 78 -15.24 8.38 0.95
N THR A 79 -14.14 9.11 1.05
CA THR A 79 -13.18 8.93 2.14
C THR A 79 -13.92 9.35 3.42
N GLY A 80 -14.24 8.40 4.30
CA GLY A 80 -14.85 8.75 5.59
C GLY A 80 -13.98 9.75 6.35
N GLU A 81 -14.59 10.60 7.16
CA GLU A 81 -13.87 11.51 8.06
C GLU A 81 -13.07 10.67 9.07
N VAL A 82 -11.81 11.05 9.35
CA VAL A 82 -11.07 10.48 10.49
C VAL A 82 -11.56 11.30 11.68
N GLN A 83 -12.41 10.72 12.53
CA GLN A 83 -12.67 11.33 13.83
C GLN A 83 -11.41 11.20 14.69
N GLU A 84 -11.04 12.30 15.36
CA GLU A 84 -9.85 12.45 16.21
C GLU A 84 -9.70 11.35 17.27
#